data_AF-N8YIA8-F1
#
_entry.id   AF-N8YIA8-F1
#
_cell.length_a   1.000
_cell.length_b   1.000
_cell.length_c   1.000
_cell.angle_alpha   90.00
_cell.angle_beta   90.00
_cell.angle_gamma   90.00
#
_symmetry.space_group_name_H-M   'P 1'
#
loop_
_entity.id
_entity.type
_entity.pdbx_description
1 polymer ?
#
loop_
_entity_poly.entity_id
_entity_poly.type
_entity_poly.pdbx_seq_one_letter_code
_entity_poly.pdbx_strand_id
1 'polypeptide(L)'
;MIKLKRIQLISGLVLSFTLITPVSAYELPAVEKRRANTTDLSVHNAMFLRQGTETSVLGILKKSGKNYELASSDGQRGGSFPIAVHPSLKIDDDLVGKEVRAIGRMTYETMSMPNSIETLYSFKLELYTIEAIR
;
A
#
# COMPACT_ATOMS: atom_id res chain seq x y z
N MET A 1 -47.80 33.36 47.96
CA MET A 1 -47.50 32.58 46.75
C MET A 1 -46.37 33.25 46.00
N ILE A 2 -45.18 32.66 46.02
CA ILE A 2 -43.98 33.13 45.31
C ILE A 2 -44.01 32.51 43.92
N LYS A 3 -43.76 33.28 42.85
CA LYS A 3 -43.16 32.74 41.62
C LYS A 3 -42.21 33.79 41.00
N LEU A 4 -40.93 33.52 41.23
CA LEU A 4 -39.74 34.12 40.61
C LEU A 4 -39.90 34.26 39.08
N LYS A 5 -39.64 35.46 38.54
CA LYS A 5 -39.35 35.66 37.12
C LYS A 5 -37.99 35.03 36.80
N ARG A 6 -38.01 33.93 36.04
CA ARG A 6 -36.79 33.24 35.56
C ARG A 6 -36.13 34.08 34.46
N ILE A 7 -34.93 34.57 34.74
CA ILE A 7 -33.95 34.99 33.74
C ILE A 7 -33.41 33.70 33.12
N GLN A 8 -33.52 33.56 31.80
CA GLN A 8 -32.78 32.53 31.07
C GLN A 8 -32.00 33.21 29.95
N LEU A 9 -30.69 33.35 30.22
CA LEU A 9 -29.65 33.63 29.23
C LEU A 9 -29.71 32.53 28.15
N ILE A 10 -29.89 32.94 26.90
CA ILE A 10 -29.58 32.08 25.75
C ILE A 10 -28.10 32.31 25.45
N SER A 11 -27.22 31.55 26.10
CA SER A 11 -25.83 31.41 25.68
C SER A 11 -25.79 30.36 24.56
N GLY A 12 -25.67 30.82 23.31
CA GLY A 12 -25.44 29.96 22.15
C GLY A 12 -24.07 29.30 22.26
N LEU A 13 -24.03 28.10 22.82
CA LEU A 13 -22.87 27.23 22.78
C LEU A 13 -22.75 26.68 21.36
N VAL A 14 -21.95 27.34 20.53
CA VAL A 14 -21.57 26.83 19.21
C VAL A 14 -20.69 25.61 19.45
N LEU A 15 -21.30 24.43 19.42
CA LEU A 15 -20.58 23.16 19.48
C LEU A 15 -19.87 22.98 18.13
N SER A 16 -18.63 23.44 18.06
CA SER A 16 -17.73 23.12 16.96
C SER A 16 -17.40 21.63 17.01
N PHE A 17 -18.21 20.81 16.36
CA PHE A 17 -17.85 19.43 16.04
C PHE A 17 -16.75 19.47 14.98
N THR A 18 -15.50 19.54 15.41
CA THR A 18 -14.39 19.05 14.59
C THR A 18 -14.54 17.55 14.49
N LEU A 19 -15.18 17.08 13.41
CA LEU A 19 -15.09 15.69 12.98
C LEU A 19 -13.62 15.41 12.69
N ILE A 20 -12.91 14.90 13.70
CA ILE A 20 -11.65 14.20 13.51
C ILE A 20 -12.03 12.93 12.76
N THR A 21 -11.93 12.96 11.44
CA THR A 21 -11.94 11.72 10.65
C THR A 21 -10.78 10.88 11.17
N PRO A 22 -11.00 9.65 11.68
CA PRO A 22 -9.89 8.77 11.90
C PRO A 22 -9.24 8.54 10.53
N VAL A 23 -8.07 9.12 10.34
CA VAL A 23 -7.12 8.63 9.33
C VAL A 23 -6.94 7.17 9.72
N SER A 24 -7.60 6.29 8.96
CA SER A 24 -7.46 4.85 9.13
C SER A 24 -6.00 4.54 8.88
N ALA A 25 -5.21 4.50 9.95
CA ALA A 25 -3.90 3.90 9.92
C ALA A 25 -4.15 2.47 9.47
N TYR A 26 -3.73 2.15 8.26
CA TYR A 26 -4.01 0.87 7.64
C TYR A 26 -3.40 -0.21 8.54
N GLU A 27 -4.23 -0.89 9.34
CA GLU A 27 -3.75 -2.01 10.15
C GLU A 27 -3.37 -3.12 9.19
N LEU A 28 -2.06 -3.19 8.99
CA LEU A 28 -1.37 -4.25 8.31
C LEU A 28 -1.77 -5.58 8.98
N PRO A 29 -2.46 -6.52 8.28
CA PRO A 29 -2.92 -7.77 8.89
C PRO A 29 -1.74 -8.58 9.47
N ALA A 30 -1.97 -9.37 10.52
CA ALA A 30 -0.89 -10.15 11.14
C ALA A 30 -0.15 -11.04 10.11
N VAL A 31 1.19 -11.08 10.20
CA VAL A 31 2.08 -11.73 9.22
C VAL A 31 1.68 -13.19 8.91
N GLU A 32 1.20 -13.91 9.93
CA GLU A 32 0.78 -15.31 9.81
C GLU A 32 -0.45 -15.52 8.91
N LYS A 33 -1.38 -14.55 8.90
CA LYS A 33 -2.58 -14.61 8.05
C LYS A 33 -2.29 -14.26 6.58
N ARG A 34 -1.17 -13.57 6.30
CA ARG A 34 -0.76 -13.15 4.94
C ARG A 34 -0.10 -14.25 4.12
N ARG A 35 0.54 -15.22 4.80
CA ARG A 35 1.36 -16.26 4.14
C ARG A 35 0.55 -17.46 3.64
N ALA A 36 -0.67 -17.66 4.12
CA ALA A 36 -1.32 -18.96 4.07
C ALA A 36 -1.97 -19.36 2.74
N ASN A 37 -2.25 -18.44 1.80
CA ASN A 37 -3.11 -18.77 0.64
C ASN A 37 -2.80 -18.05 -0.68
N THR A 38 -1.66 -17.37 -0.83
CA THR A 38 -1.35 -16.65 -2.07
C THR A 38 -0.50 -17.50 -3.00
N THR A 39 -1.04 -17.89 -4.15
CA THR A 39 -0.27 -18.48 -5.25
C THR A 39 0.85 -17.53 -5.65
N ASP A 40 2.06 -18.07 -5.79
CA ASP A 40 3.22 -17.32 -6.27
C ASP A 40 3.03 -16.92 -7.74
N LEU A 41 3.00 -15.62 -8.02
CA LEU A 41 2.88 -15.07 -9.37
C LEU A 41 4.22 -14.57 -9.89
N SER A 42 4.42 -14.65 -11.21
CA SER A 42 5.52 -13.93 -11.86
C SER A 42 5.26 -12.41 -11.83
N VAL A 43 6.34 -11.63 -11.93
CA VAL A 43 6.28 -10.17 -12.07
C VAL A 43 5.30 -9.73 -13.17
N HIS A 44 5.33 -10.39 -14.33
CA HIS A 44 4.44 -10.08 -15.45
C HIS A 44 2.96 -10.27 -15.10
N ASN A 45 2.62 -11.38 -14.43
CA ASN A 45 1.23 -11.68 -14.08
C ASN A 45 0.72 -10.75 -12.96
N ALA A 46 1.59 -10.35 -12.04
CA ALA A 46 1.23 -9.46 -10.95
C ALA A 46 0.75 -8.07 -11.43
N MET A 47 1.22 -7.62 -12.60
CA MET A 47 0.82 -6.33 -13.18
C MET A 47 -0.67 -6.26 -13.56
N PHE A 48 -1.34 -7.40 -13.77
CA PHE A 48 -2.75 -7.45 -14.18
C PHE A 48 -3.71 -7.60 -13.00
N LEU A 49 -3.20 -7.66 -11.77
CA LEU A 49 -4.01 -7.81 -10.58
C LEU A 49 -4.80 -6.53 -10.27
N ARG A 50 -5.99 -6.71 -9.70
CA ARG A 50 -6.85 -5.60 -9.24
C ARG A 50 -6.28 -4.97 -7.97
N GLN A 51 -6.58 -3.69 -7.74
CA GLN A 51 -6.27 -3.03 -6.46
C GLN A 51 -6.88 -3.80 -5.29
N GLY A 52 -6.14 -3.84 -4.18
CA GLY A 52 -6.55 -4.52 -2.97
C GLY A 52 -6.24 -6.01 -2.96
N THR A 53 -5.84 -6.59 -4.10
CA THR A 53 -5.49 -8.01 -4.18
C THR A 53 -4.22 -8.28 -3.38
N GLU A 54 -4.31 -9.16 -2.38
CA GLU A 54 -3.14 -9.72 -1.70
C GLU A 54 -2.54 -10.83 -2.56
N THR A 55 -1.23 -10.79 -2.75
CA THR A 55 -0.53 -11.75 -3.61
C THR A 55 0.91 -11.96 -3.15
N SER A 56 1.49 -13.06 -3.64
CA SER A 56 2.92 -13.31 -3.61
C SER A 56 3.49 -13.12 -5.02
N VAL A 57 4.60 -12.41 -5.14
CA VAL A 57 5.27 -12.14 -6.43
C VAL A 57 6.71 -12.63 -6.36
N LEU A 58 7.08 -13.46 -7.31
CA LEU A 58 8.44 -13.96 -7.53
C LEU A 58 9.17 -13.05 -8.51
N GLY A 59 10.39 -12.65 -8.16
CA GLY A 59 11.24 -11.87 -9.04
C GLY A 59 12.62 -11.63 -8.46
N ILE A 60 13.48 -10.97 -9.23
CA ILE A 60 14.80 -10.52 -8.78
C ILE A 60 14.65 -9.16 -8.12
N LEU A 61 15.06 -9.03 -6.87
CA LEU A 61 15.04 -7.75 -6.17
C LEU A 61 16.09 -6.81 -6.77
N LYS A 62 15.67 -5.62 -7.18
CA LYS A 62 16.55 -4.54 -7.64
C LYS A 62 16.40 -3.33 -6.74
N LYS A 63 17.49 -2.59 -6.57
CA LYS A 63 17.53 -1.32 -5.85
C LYS A 63 17.93 -0.20 -6.81
N SER A 64 17.12 0.85 -6.90
CA SER A 64 17.37 2.04 -7.71
C SER A 64 17.31 3.27 -6.80
N GLY A 65 18.49 3.72 -6.36
CA GLY A 65 18.60 4.74 -5.33
C GLY A 65 17.97 4.29 -4.00
N LYS A 66 16.86 4.93 -3.62
CA LYS A 66 16.08 4.60 -2.41
C LYS A 66 14.90 3.67 -2.67
N ASN A 67 14.62 3.35 -3.92
CA ASN A 67 13.45 2.58 -4.31
C ASN A 67 13.83 1.12 -4.58
N TYR A 68 12.87 0.22 -4.39
CA TYR A 68 12.99 -1.19 -4.69
C TYR A 68 12.01 -1.59 -5.79
N GLU A 69 12.43 -2.53 -6.64
CA GLU A 69 11.64 -3.07 -7.74
C GLU A 69 11.85 -4.58 -7.85
N LEU A 70 10.84 -5.32 -8.30
CA LEU A 70 10.98 -6.72 -8.71
C LEU A 70 11.16 -6.76 -10.23
N ALA A 71 12.26 -7.34 -10.70
CA ALA A 71 12.42 -7.67 -12.11
C ALA A 71 12.03 -9.13 -12.37
N SER A 72 11.50 -9.41 -13.55
CA SER A 72 11.23 -10.80 -13.95
C SER A 72 12.51 -11.63 -13.94
N SER A 73 12.47 -12.84 -13.37
CA SER A 73 13.61 -13.77 -13.32
C SER A 73 13.79 -14.57 -14.62
N ASP A 74 12.76 -14.64 -15.47
CA ASP A 74 12.73 -15.42 -16.71
C ASP A 74 13.37 -14.73 -17.93
N GLY A 75 13.99 -13.56 -17.74
CA GLY A 75 14.65 -12.81 -18.81
C GLY A 75 13.68 -12.21 -19.85
N GLN A 76 12.36 -12.29 -19.62
CA GLN A 76 11.40 -11.59 -20.47
C GLN A 76 11.63 -10.08 -20.33
N ARG A 77 11.96 -9.46 -21.46
CA ARG A 77 12.27 -8.03 -21.56
C ARG A 77 11.07 -7.20 -21.08
N GLY A 78 11.27 -6.45 -19.99
CA GLY A 78 10.61 -5.14 -19.84
C GLY A 78 9.71 -4.94 -18.63
N GLY A 79 9.42 -5.95 -17.81
CA GLY A 79 8.65 -5.75 -16.58
C GLY A 79 9.57 -5.57 -15.38
N SER A 80 9.81 -4.33 -14.94
CA SER A 80 10.11 -4.09 -13.52
C SER A 80 8.82 -3.66 -12.82
N PHE A 81 8.62 -4.18 -11.63
CA PHE A 81 7.41 -3.97 -10.86
C PHE A 81 7.76 -3.26 -9.57
N PRO A 82 7.31 -2.01 -9.41
CA PRO A 82 7.74 -1.17 -8.29
C PRO A 82 7.18 -1.69 -6.97
N ILE A 83 8.03 -1.67 -5.95
CA ILE A 83 7.69 -2.06 -4.59
C ILE A 83 7.57 -0.80 -3.73
N ALA A 84 6.41 -0.63 -3.09
CA ALA A 84 6.23 0.36 -2.05
C ALA A 84 6.59 -0.26 -0.70
N VAL A 85 7.65 0.26 -0.07
CA VAL A 85 8.17 -0.23 1.21
C VAL A 85 7.76 0.73 2.33
N HIS A 86 7.01 0.21 3.30
CA HIS A 86 6.66 1.02 4.48
C HIS A 86 7.94 1.39 5.28
N PRO A 87 8.07 2.62 5.82
CA PRO A 87 9.31 3.05 6.51
C PRO A 87 9.74 2.17 7.69
N SER A 88 8.80 1.46 8.32
CA SER A 88 9.09 0.52 9.42
C SER A 88 9.64 -0.83 8.93
N LEU A 89 9.46 -1.17 7.65
CA LEU A 89 9.93 -2.41 7.07
C LEU A 89 11.33 -2.20 6.51
N LYS A 90 12.30 -2.92 7.08
CA LYS A 90 13.68 -2.92 6.61
C LYS A 90 13.87 -4.08 5.66
N ILE A 91 14.26 -3.79 4.43
CA ILE A 91 14.73 -4.79 3.48
C ILE A 91 16.24 -4.97 3.71
N ASP A 92 16.66 -6.21 3.82
CA ASP A 92 18.08 -6.56 3.86
C ASP A 92 18.72 -6.32 2.49
N ASP A 93 19.77 -5.50 2.45
CA ASP A 93 20.48 -5.16 1.21
C ASP A 93 21.14 -6.41 0.58
N ASP A 94 21.40 -7.47 1.34
CA ASP A 94 21.92 -8.75 0.84
C ASP A 94 20.91 -9.51 -0.04
N LEU A 95 19.64 -9.10 -0.05
CA LEU A 95 18.62 -9.65 -0.94
C LEU A 95 18.70 -9.05 -2.35
N VAL A 96 19.37 -7.91 -2.53
CA VAL A 96 19.46 -7.24 -3.84
C VAL A 96 20.23 -8.11 -4.83
N GLY A 97 19.67 -8.31 -6.02
CA GLY A 97 20.20 -9.18 -7.07
C GLY A 97 19.82 -10.66 -6.90
N LYS A 98 19.16 -11.06 -5.81
CA LYS A 98 18.68 -12.42 -5.59
C LYS A 98 17.23 -12.57 -6.02
N GLU A 99 16.85 -13.81 -6.31
CA GLU A 99 15.46 -14.19 -6.50
C GLU A 99 14.76 -14.24 -5.14
N VAL A 100 13.69 -13.46 -5.03
CA VAL A 100 12.93 -13.24 -3.80
C VAL A 100 11.46 -13.54 -4.02
N ARG A 101 10.80 -13.91 -2.93
CA ARG A 101 9.35 -13.92 -2.81
C ARG A 101 8.95 -12.65 -2.07
N ALA A 102 8.23 -11.77 -2.75
CA ALA A 102 7.66 -10.56 -2.16
C ALA A 102 6.16 -10.74 -1.96
N ILE A 103 5.69 -10.70 -0.73
CA ILE A 103 4.26 -10.78 -0.40
C ILE A 103 3.79 -9.38 -0.04
N GLY A 104 2.67 -8.98 -0.62
CA GLY A 104 2.14 -7.65 -0.42
C GLY A 104 0.73 -7.52 -0.97
N ARG A 105 0.27 -6.27 -1.01
CA ARG A 105 -1.01 -5.92 -1.58
C ARG A 105 -0.83 -5.01 -2.78
N MET A 106 -1.61 -5.27 -3.81
CA MET A 106 -1.67 -4.44 -5.00
C MET A 106 -2.30 -3.09 -4.72
N THR A 107 -1.55 -2.03 -5.03
CA THR A 107 -2.06 -0.66 -5.04
C THR A 107 -1.86 -0.07 -6.43
N TYR A 108 -2.69 0.90 -6.78
CA TYR A 108 -2.39 1.78 -7.90
C TYR A 108 -2.54 3.23 -7.46
N GLU A 109 -1.73 4.09 -8.05
CA GLU A 109 -1.92 5.53 -7.98
C GLU A 109 -2.43 6.01 -9.34
N THR A 110 -3.53 6.76 -9.29
CA THR A 110 -4.05 7.45 -10.45
C THR A 110 -3.11 8.61 -10.79
N MET A 111 -2.49 8.57 -11.96
CA MET A 111 -1.65 9.65 -12.44
C MET A 111 -2.52 10.59 -13.28
N SER A 112 -2.70 11.82 -12.80
CA SER A 112 -3.31 12.88 -13.59
C SER A 112 -2.27 13.45 -14.55
N MET A 113 -2.40 13.14 -15.85
CA MET A 113 -1.66 13.87 -16.87
C MET A 113 -2.39 15.17 -17.21
N PRO A 114 -1.76 16.35 -17.02
CA PRO A 114 -2.35 17.57 -17.52
C PRO A 114 -2.45 17.45 -19.04
N ASN A 115 -3.68 17.54 -19.56
CA ASN A 115 -4.07 17.45 -20.98
C ASN A 115 -4.36 16.05 -21.57
N SER A 116 -4.51 15.01 -20.76
CA SER A 116 -5.05 13.73 -21.23
C SER A 116 -6.43 13.45 -20.64
N ILE A 117 -7.33 12.90 -21.45
CA ILE A 117 -8.62 12.33 -21.01
C ILE A 117 -8.39 10.90 -20.46
N GLU A 118 -7.24 10.30 -20.78
CA GLU A 118 -6.88 8.95 -20.33
C GLU A 118 -6.38 8.97 -18.90
N THR A 119 -6.97 8.10 -18.08
CA THR A 119 -6.53 7.84 -16.72
C THR A 119 -5.40 6.83 -16.76
N LEU A 120 -4.19 7.25 -16.39
CA LEU A 120 -3.05 6.33 -16.24
C LEU A 120 -3.00 5.80 -14.82
N TYR A 121 -2.67 4.51 -14.69
CA TYR A 121 -2.51 3.83 -13.42
C TYR A 121 -1.05 3.46 -13.23
N SER A 122 -0.45 3.88 -12.11
CA SER A 122 0.85 3.39 -11.66
C SER A 122 0.62 2.26 -10.67
N PHE A 123 0.84 1.01 -11.10
CA PHE A 123 0.69 -0.16 -10.23
C PHE A 123 1.92 -0.36 -9.36
N LYS A 124 1.72 -0.66 -8.07
CA LYS A 124 2.78 -0.95 -7.10
C LYS A 124 2.39 -2.12 -6.21
N LEU A 125 3.38 -2.85 -5.71
CA LEU A 125 3.20 -3.83 -4.63
C LEU A 125 3.54 -3.17 -3.29
N GLU A 126 2.55 -2.95 -2.45
CA GLU A 126 2.77 -2.53 -1.06
C GLU A 126 3.26 -3.72 -0.25
N LEU A 127 4.54 -3.67 0.15
CA LEU A 127 5.24 -4.83 0.68
C LEU A 127 4.89 -5.11 2.14
N TYR A 128 4.60 -6.38 2.43
CA TYR A 128 4.35 -6.89 3.76
C TYR A 128 5.50 -7.72 4.29
N THR A 129 6.10 -8.54 3.44
CA THR A 129 7.27 -9.37 3.76
C THR A 129 8.01 -9.70 2.47
N ILE A 130 9.31 -9.93 2.58
CA ILE A 130 10.17 -10.35 1.49
C ILE A 130 11.16 -11.38 2.02
N GLU A 131 11.39 -12.45 1.25
CA GLU A 131 12.31 -13.53 1.63
C GLU A 131 13.05 -14.06 0.40
N ALA A 132 14.31 -14.46 0.57
CA ALA A 132 15.06 -15.16 -0.48
C ALA A 132 14.49 -16.57 -0.70
N ILE A 133 14.50 -17.02 -1.95
CA ILE A 133 13.97 -18.35 -2.32
C ILE A 133 15.09 -19.38 -2.44
N ARG A 134 16.34 -18.94 -2.61
CA ARG A 134 17.55 -19.77 -2.68
C ARG A 134 18.77 -19.02 -2.16
#